data_AF-A0A9P6M2Z1-F1
#
_entry.id   AF-A0A9P6M2Z1-F1
#
_cell.length_a   1.000
_cell.length_b   1.000
_cell.length_c   1.000
_cell.angle_alpha   90.00
_cell.angle_beta   90.00
_cell.angle_gamma   90.00
#
_symmetry.space_group_name_H-M   'P 1'
#
loop_
_entity.id
_entity.type
_entity.pdbx_description
1 polymer ?
#
loop_
_entity_poly.entity_id
_entity_poly.type
_entity_poly.pdbx_seq_one_letter_code
_entity_poly.pdbx_strand_id
1 'polypeptide(L)' 'MALINRPNPVPHLQRLYQAPNHVPIYLRKGGDKFILTALIGMTTIGLLGSLYGATKMARGVKN' A
#
# COMPACT_ATOMS: atom_id res chain seq x y z
N MET A 1 33.98 -13.31 6.07
CA MET A 1 33.24 -13.11 7.35
C MET A 1 32.50 -11.78 7.25
N ALA A 2 31.17 -11.76 7.44
CA ALA A 2 30.43 -10.50 7.44
C ALA A 2 30.85 -9.66 8.66
N LEU A 3 31.24 -8.40 8.42
CA LEU A 3 31.81 -7.50 9.43
C LEU A 3 30.82 -7.11 10.54
N ILE A 4 29.53 -7.40 10.36
CA ILE A 4 28.44 -7.06 11.28
C ILE A 4 27.50 -8.26 11.39
N ASN A 5 27.27 -8.74 12.61
CA ASN A 5 26.23 -9.72 12.89
C ASN A 5 24.85 -9.04 12.76
N ARG A 6 24.16 -9.22 11.63
CA ARG A 6 22.76 -8.82 11.48
C ARG A 6 21.87 -9.97 11.95
N PRO A 7 21.09 -9.79 13.03
CA PRO A 7 20.15 -10.82 13.46
C PRO A 7 19.11 -11.09 12.35
N ASN A 8 18.79 -12.37 12.14
CA ASN A 8 17.80 -12.78 11.16
C ASN A 8 16.38 -12.41 11.66
N PRO A 9 15.63 -11.53 10.97
CA PRO A 9 14.28 -11.14 11.39
C PRO A 9 13.20 -12.17 11.03
N VAL A 10 13.52 -13.21 10.25
CA VAL A 10 12.52 -14.16 9.72
C VAL A 10 11.69 -14.83 10.83
N PRO A 11 12.26 -15.37 11.93
CA PRO A 11 11.46 -15.98 12.99
C PRO A 11 10.49 -15.00 13.66
N HIS A 12 10.88 -13.73 13.79
CA HIS A 12 10.01 -12.69 14.32
C HIS A 12 8.84 -12.39 13.37
N LEU A 13 9.11 -12.27 12.06
CA LEU A 13 8.08 -12.06 11.06
C LEU A 13 7.13 -13.27 10.95
N GLN A 14 7.64 -14.49 11.04
CA GLN A 14 6.81 -15.70 11.06
C GLN A 14 5.80 -15.66 12.21
N ARG A 15 6.23 -15.34 13.43
CA ARG A 15 5.31 -15.17 14.57
C ARG A 15 4.27 -14.08 14.33
N LEU A 16 4.69 -12.93 13.79
CA LEU A 16 3.78 -11.81 13.47
C LEU A 16 2.71 -12.20 12.44
N TYR A 17 3.09 -12.89 11.36
CA TYR A 17 2.18 -13.25 10.27
C TYR A 17 1.45 -14.59 10.47
N GLN A 18 1.85 -15.42 11.44
CA GLN A 18 1.18 -16.69 11.74
C GLN A 18 0.35 -16.65 13.03
N ALA A 19 0.47 -15.58 13.83
CA ALA A 19 -0.35 -15.42 15.03
C ALA A 19 -1.85 -15.45 14.70
N PRO A 20 -2.67 -16.19 15.47
CA PRO A 20 -4.12 -16.23 15.28
C PRO A 20 -4.70 -14.86 15.60
N ASN A 21 -5.10 -14.12 14.56
CA ASN A 21 -5.75 -12.82 14.67
C ASN A 21 -6.74 -12.63 13.52
N HIS A 22 -7.71 -11.74 13.71
CA HIS A 22 -8.72 -11.37 12.70
C HIS A 22 -8.25 -10.20 11.82
N VAL A 23 -6.96 -9.88 11.81
CA VAL A 23 -6.41 -8.77 11.04
C VAL A 23 -6.02 -9.28 9.65
N PRO A 24 -6.50 -8.65 8.56
CA PRO A 24 -6.09 -9.01 7.21
C PRO A 24 -4.57 -8.99 7.02
N ILE A 25 -4.05 -9.86 6.15
CA ILE A 25 -2.60 -10.04 5.96
C ILE A 25 -1.87 -8.75 5.55
N TYR A 26 -2.54 -7.86 4.82
CA TYR A 26 -2.01 -6.58 4.33
C TYR A 26 -2.10 -5.43 5.35
N LEU A 27 -2.55 -5.71 6.59
CA LEU A 27 -2.61 -4.74 7.69
C LEU A 27 -1.85 -5.20 8.94
N ARG A 28 -1.01 -6.23 8.80
CA ARG A 28 -0.52 -7.03 9.92
C ARG A 28 0.70 -6.43 10.60
N LYS A 29 1.50 -5.67 9.87
CA LYS A 29 2.68 -5.00 10.41
C LYS A 29 2.31 -3.56 10.80
N GLY A 30 2.96 -3.08 11.87
CA GLY A 30 2.90 -1.68 12.24
C GLY A 30 3.37 -0.80 11.08
N GLY A 31 2.52 0.14 10.67
CA GLY A 31 2.76 1.01 9.51
C GLY A 31 1.95 0.66 8.26
N ASP A 32 1.48 -0.58 8.11
CA ASP A 32 0.78 -1.02 6.89
C ASP A 32 -0.49 -0.20 6.62
N LYS A 33 -1.19 0.23 7.67
CA LYS A 33 -2.35 1.14 7.56
C LYS A 33 -2.00 2.45 6.86
N PHE A 34 -0.85 3.05 7.17
CA PHE A 34 -0.45 4.32 6.54
C PHE A 34 -0.10 4.11 5.07
N ILE A 35 0.59 3.01 4.75
CA ILE A 35 0.94 2.64 3.37
C ILE A 35 -0.33 2.41 2.56
N LEU A 36 -1.28 1.64 3.10
CA LEU A 36 -2.54 1.35 2.42
C LEU A 36 -3.36 2.63 2.21
N THR A 37 -3.47 3.50 3.20
CA THR A 37 -4.17 4.79 3.08
C THR A 37 -3.53 5.66 2.01
N ALA A 38 -2.20 5.75 1.96
CA ALA A 38 -1.49 6.52 0.94
C ALA A 38 -1.75 5.95 -0.47
N LEU A 39 -1.68 4.62 -0.62
CA LEU A 39 -1.96 3.94 -1.89
C LEU A 39 -3.40 4.21 -2.37
N ILE A 40 -4.38 4.07 -1.48
CA ILE A 40 -5.78 4.33 -1.80
C ILE A 40 -5.98 5.80 -2.17
N GLY A 41 -5.36 6.74 -1.46
CA GLY A 41 -5.43 8.17 -1.75
C GLY A 41 -4.91 8.50 -3.15
N MET A 42 -3.69 8.06 -3.48
CA MET A 42 -3.10 8.27 -4.80
C MET A 42 -3.92 7.64 -5.91
N THR A 43 -4.39 6.40 -5.70
CA THR A 43 -5.21 5.68 -6.69
C THR A 43 -6.54 6.40 -6.92
N THR A 44 -7.20 6.85 -5.86
CA THR A 44 -8.47 7.58 -5.94
C THR A 44 -8.31 8.89 -6.71
N ILE A 45 -7.28 9.68 -6.39
CA ILE A 45 -6.98 10.94 -7.10
C ILE A 45 -6.70 10.67 -8.59
N GLY A 46 -5.89 9.66 -8.90
CA GLY A 46 -5.59 9.27 -10.27
C GLY A 46 -6.84 8.84 -11.05
N LEU A 47 -7.71 8.03 -10.44
CA LEU A 47 -8.97 7.60 -11.04
C LEU A 47 -9.90 8.78 -11.30
N LEU A 48 -10.10 9.66 -10.32
CA LEU A 48 -10.94 10.86 -10.48
C LEU A 48 -10.40 11.79 -11.58
N GLY A 49 -9.08 12.02 -11.60
CA GLY A 49 -8.42 12.83 -12.63
C GLY A 49 -8.57 12.22 -14.02
N SER A 50 -8.42 10.89 -14.14
CA SER A 50 -8.59 10.18 -15.41
C SER A 50 -10.03 10.25 -15.93
N LEU A 51 -11.02 10.09 -15.04
CA LEU A 51 -12.44 10.18 -15.40
C LEU A 51 -12.82 11.60 -15.80
N TYR A 52 -12.28 12.61 -15.11
CA TYR A 52 -12.47 14.01 -15.46
C TYR A 52 -11.87 14.32 -16.85
N GLY A 53 -10.64 13.87 -17.12
CA GLY A 53 -10.01 14.00 -18.43
C GLY A 53 -10.81 13.30 -19.53
N ALA A 54 -11.26 12.07 -19.29
CA ALA A 54 -12.11 11.32 -20.22
C ALA A 54 -13.43 12.06 -20.54
N THR A 55 -14.06 12.65 -19.52
CA THR A 55 -15.29 13.43 -19.68
C THR A 55 -15.04 14.70 -20.52
N LYS A 56 -13.90 15.38 -20.31
CA LYS A 56 -13.52 16.53 -21.14
C LYS A 56 -13.28 16.14 -22.60
N MET A 57 -12.57 15.03 -22.83
CA MET A 57 -12.33 14.49 -24.18
C MET A 57 -13.65 14.15 -24.88
N ALA A 58 -14.57 13.47 -24.19
CA ALA A 58 -15.90 13.14 -24.72
C ALA A 58 -16.73 14.38 -25.07
N ARG A 59 -16.57 15.48 -24.31
CA ARG A 59 -17.24 16.76 -24.56
C ARG A 59 -16.51 17.67 -25.56
N GLY A 60 -15.31 17.28 -26.03
CA GLY A 60 -14.50 18.09 -26.94
C GLY A 60 -13.90 19.36 -26.31
N VAL A 61 -13.79 19.44 -24.97
CA VAL A 61 -13.22 20.60 -24.27
C VAL A 61 -11.70 20.47 -24.23
N LYS A 62 -10.97 21.45 -24.79
CA LYS A 62 -9.52 21.37 -25.08
C LYS A 62 -8.58 22.04 -24.06
N ASN A 63 -9.11 22.59 -22.97
CA ASN A 63 -8.33 23.35 -21.98
C ASN A 63 -8.11 22.53 -20.71
#